data_AF-J2XR67-F1
#
_entry.id   AF-J2XR67-F1
#
_cell.length_a   1.000
_cell.length_b   1.000
_cell.length_c   1.000
_cell.angle_alpha   90.00
_cell.angle_beta   90.00
_cell.angle_gamma   90.00
#
_symmetry.space_group_name_H-M   'P 1'
#
loop_
_entity.id
_entity.type
_entity.pdbx_description
1 polymer ?
#
loop_
_entity_poly.entity_id
_entity_poly.type
_entity_poly.pdbx_seq_one_letter_code
_entity_poly.pdbx_strand_id
1 'polypeptide(L)'
;MGSLRIYATTGLVIANLSTFAHAAKLEDVAPYPKAEAGFTRQVIHLPKQAQEENFRVEILAGKTLEVDCNRQKLDGILDEKSLQGWGYPFYRLENVIGPTSTMMACPPGSKKKRAFVPVVGDGFMLRYNSKLPVVVYAPSNVEVRYRIWSASDKTGTALQE
;
A
#
# COMPACT_ATOMS: atom_id res chain seq x y z
N MET A 1 22.83 52.94 37.35
CA MET A 1 23.39 52.37 36.11
C MET A 1 23.92 50.98 36.47
N GLY A 2 23.09 49.94 36.51
CA GLY A 2 22.60 49.20 35.36
C GLY A 2 23.40 47.89 35.24
N SER A 3 23.13 46.91 36.12
CA SER A 3 23.79 45.60 36.16
C SER A 3 23.15 44.68 35.12
N LEU A 4 23.92 44.23 34.13
CA LEU A 4 23.47 43.34 33.06
C LEU A 4 23.57 41.88 33.55
N ARG A 5 22.43 41.20 33.70
CA ARG A 5 22.38 39.75 33.96
C ARG A 5 22.30 39.00 32.63
N ILE A 6 23.34 38.22 32.33
CA ILE A 6 23.38 37.33 31.16
C ILE A 6 22.71 36.01 31.56
N TYR A 7 21.56 35.70 30.99
CA TYR A 7 20.91 34.39 31.11
C TYR A 7 21.44 33.50 29.97
N ALA A 8 22.22 32.48 30.32
CA ALA A 8 22.64 31.44 29.37
C ALA A 8 21.48 30.43 29.22
N THR A 9 20.74 30.51 28.13
CA THR A 9 19.76 29.50 27.73
C THR A 9 20.47 28.38 26.97
N THR A 10 20.73 27.25 27.63
CA THR A 10 21.18 26.01 26.99
C THR A 10 20.05 25.44 26.13
N GLY A 11 20.11 25.64 24.82
CA GLY A 11 19.23 25.00 23.85
C GLY A 11 19.59 23.54 23.67
N LEU A 12 18.69 22.62 24.07
CA LEU A 12 18.81 21.19 23.83
C LEU A 12 18.36 20.89 22.39
N VAL A 13 19.30 20.67 21.48
CA VAL A 13 19.02 20.24 20.11
C VAL A 13 18.83 18.73 20.10
N ILE A 14 17.58 18.27 20.01
CA ILE A 14 17.25 16.85 19.82
C ILE A 14 17.45 16.53 18.34
N ALA A 15 18.59 15.91 18.01
CA ALA A 15 18.83 15.36 16.69
C ALA A 15 17.99 14.08 16.51
N ASN A 16 16.91 14.18 15.72
CA ASN A 16 16.16 13.01 15.25
C ASN A 16 17.04 12.20 14.29
N LEU A 17 17.72 11.19 14.81
CA LEU A 17 18.40 10.17 14.01
C LEU A 17 17.34 9.26 13.39
N SER A 18 16.89 9.60 12.19
CA SER A 18 16.13 8.68 11.34
C SER A 18 17.05 7.54 10.93
N THR A 19 16.92 6.39 11.59
CA THR A 19 17.59 5.16 11.16
C THR A 19 16.98 4.70 9.84
N PHE A 20 17.67 4.96 8.73
CA PHE A 20 17.35 4.31 7.46
C PHE A 20 17.72 2.83 7.59
N ALA A 21 16.75 2.00 7.94
CA ALA A 21 16.90 0.56 7.85
C ALA A 21 17.24 0.20 6.39
N HIS A 22 18.43 -0.36 6.16
CA HIS A 22 18.77 -0.96 4.87
C HIS A 22 17.81 -2.12 4.62
N ALA A 23 16.87 -1.95 3.69
CA ALA A 23 16.07 -3.07 3.21
C ALA A 23 17.01 -4.08 2.56
N ALA A 24 17.07 -5.30 3.10
CA ALA A 24 17.82 -6.40 2.50
C ALA A 24 17.31 -6.64 1.07
N LYS A 25 18.21 -7.01 0.15
CA LYS A 25 17.81 -7.29 -1.24
C LYS A 25 16.86 -8.48 -1.24
N LEU A 26 15.86 -8.48 -2.13
CA LEU A 26 14.86 -9.54 -2.18
C LEU A 26 15.50 -10.91 -2.39
N GLU A 27 16.56 -10.95 -3.19
CA GLU A 27 17.34 -12.15 -3.52
C GLU A 27 18.01 -12.78 -2.28
N ASP A 28 18.29 -11.99 -1.23
CA ASP A 28 18.86 -12.49 0.03
C ASP A 28 17.79 -13.19 0.90
N VAL A 29 16.50 -12.91 0.66
CA VAL A 29 15.39 -13.49 1.42
C VAL A 29 14.96 -14.83 0.83
N ALA A 30 14.67 -14.86 -0.47
CA ALA A 30 14.27 -16.05 -1.18
C ALA A 30 14.37 -15.83 -2.71
N PRO A 31 14.48 -16.90 -3.51
CA PRO A 31 14.57 -16.83 -4.97
C PRO A 31 13.19 -16.59 -5.59
N TYR A 32 12.56 -15.45 -5.31
CA TYR A 32 11.33 -15.04 -5.98
C TYR A 32 11.60 -14.91 -7.49
N PRO A 33 10.70 -15.43 -8.36
CA PRO A 33 10.90 -15.39 -9.80
C PRO A 33 11.02 -13.96 -10.31
N LYS A 34 11.71 -13.76 -11.43
CA LYS A 34 11.67 -12.46 -12.12
C LYS A 34 10.28 -12.26 -12.73
N ALA A 35 9.88 -11.01 -12.92
CA ALA A 35 8.62 -10.73 -13.61
C ALA A 35 8.67 -11.26 -15.05
N GLU A 36 7.60 -11.92 -15.47
CA GLU A 36 7.38 -12.31 -16.86
C GLU A 36 7.17 -11.09 -17.77
N ALA A 37 7.28 -11.30 -19.08
CA ALA A 37 7.04 -10.23 -20.06
C ALA A 37 5.62 -9.63 -19.87
N GLY A 38 5.53 -8.30 -19.85
CA GLY A 38 4.28 -7.58 -19.61
C GLY A 38 3.89 -7.41 -18.14
N PHE A 39 4.68 -7.92 -17.21
CA PHE A 39 4.51 -7.73 -15.77
C PHE A 39 5.69 -6.97 -15.15
N THR A 40 5.46 -6.43 -13.96
CA THR A 40 6.48 -5.85 -13.09
C THR A 40 6.40 -6.49 -11.72
N ARG A 41 7.57 -6.66 -11.07
CA ARG A 41 7.69 -7.18 -9.69
C ARG A 41 7.91 -6.00 -8.76
N GLN A 42 6.91 -5.70 -7.94
CA GLN A 42 6.92 -4.67 -6.91
C GLN A 42 7.18 -5.32 -5.55
N VAL A 43 7.96 -4.65 -4.69
CA VAL A 43 8.37 -5.18 -3.39
C VAL A 43 8.06 -4.14 -2.32
N ILE A 44 7.33 -4.53 -1.28
CA ILE A 44 6.99 -3.68 -0.15
C ILE A 44 7.65 -4.25 1.10
N HIS A 45 8.57 -3.49 1.68
CA HIS A 45 9.16 -3.79 2.99
C HIS A 45 8.36 -3.09 4.08
N LEU A 46 7.75 -3.88 4.96
CA LEU A 46 6.96 -3.35 6.06
C LEU A 46 7.88 -3.01 7.26
N PRO A 47 7.71 -1.87 7.91
CA PRO A 47 8.43 -1.57 9.13
C PRO A 47 8.02 -2.55 10.24
N LYS A 48 8.94 -2.88 11.15
CA LYS A 48 8.58 -3.72 12.30
C LYS A 48 7.60 -3.00 13.22
N GLN A 49 6.55 -3.68 13.66
CA GLN A 49 5.58 -3.16 14.63
C GLN A 49 5.48 -4.09 15.85
N ALA A 50 5.04 -3.53 16.98
CA ALA A 50 4.58 -4.36 18.09
C ALA A 50 3.14 -4.81 17.80
N GLN A 51 2.77 -6.03 18.21
CA GLN A 51 1.41 -6.59 18.02
C GLN A 51 0.93 -6.50 16.55
N GLU A 52 1.71 -7.10 15.64
CA GLU A 52 1.44 -7.04 14.18
C GLU A 52 0.07 -7.61 13.79
N GLU A 53 -0.52 -8.46 14.61
CA GLU A 53 -1.87 -9.00 14.46
C GLU A 53 -2.96 -7.91 14.37
N ASN A 54 -2.72 -6.75 14.98
CA ASN A 54 -3.62 -5.59 14.96
C ASN A 54 -3.50 -4.77 13.67
N PHE A 55 -2.59 -5.13 12.76
CA PHE A 55 -2.38 -4.43 11.51
C PHE A 55 -2.77 -5.29 10.30
N ARG A 56 -3.12 -4.59 9.21
CA ARG A 56 -3.32 -5.18 7.88
C ARG A 56 -2.65 -4.29 6.84
N VAL A 57 -2.35 -4.88 5.68
CA VAL A 57 -1.80 -4.17 4.53
C VAL A 57 -2.81 -4.24 3.40
N GLU A 58 -3.32 -3.08 2.99
CA GLU A 58 -4.15 -2.96 1.80
C GLU A 58 -3.26 -2.68 0.60
N ILE A 59 -3.35 -3.52 -0.43
CA ILE A 59 -2.76 -3.28 -1.73
C ILE A 59 -3.72 -2.42 -2.55
N LEU A 60 -3.19 -1.34 -3.10
CA LEU A 60 -3.92 -0.40 -3.93
C LEU A 60 -3.34 -0.45 -5.34
N ALA A 61 -3.83 -1.38 -6.16
CA ALA A 61 -3.48 -1.44 -7.57
C ALA A 61 -4.40 -0.54 -8.39
N GLY A 62 -3.90 0.08 -9.46
CA GLY A 62 -4.73 0.93 -10.31
C GLY A 62 -3.97 1.60 -11.43
N LYS A 63 -4.69 2.44 -12.19
CA LYS A 63 -4.12 3.22 -13.28
C LYS A 63 -4.48 4.68 -13.10
N THR A 64 -3.52 5.57 -13.36
CA THR A 64 -3.86 6.99 -13.47
C THR A 64 -4.46 7.26 -14.85
N LEU A 65 -5.77 7.53 -14.89
CA LEU A 65 -6.57 7.74 -16.09
C LEU A 65 -7.15 9.15 -16.11
N GLU A 66 -7.57 9.61 -17.29
CA GLU A 66 -8.35 10.83 -17.42
C GLU A 66 -9.84 10.48 -17.24
N VAL A 67 -10.45 11.00 -16.17
CA VAL A 67 -11.81 10.65 -15.74
C VAL A 67 -12.73 11.86 -15.70
N ASP A 68 -14.01 11.60 -15.92
CA ASP A 68 -15.12 12.55 -15.83
C ASP A 68 -15.71 12.60 -14.41
N CYS A 69 -16.96 13.03 -14.27
CA CYS A 69 -17.66 13.08 -12.99
C CYS A 69 -18.06 11.70 -12.46
N ASN A 70 -18.02 10.66 -13.31
CA ASN A 70 -18.45 9.34 -12.96
C ASN A 70 -17.43 8.61 -12.08
N ARG A 71 -17.93 7.71 -11.24
CA ARG A 71 -17.06 6.82 -10.46
C ARG A 71 -16.61 5.69 -11.38
N GLN A 72 -15.31 5.66 -11.66
CA GLN A 72 -14.69 4.61 -12.45
C GLN A 72 -13.95 3.63 -11.54
N LYS A 73 -13.97 2.36 -11.91
CA LYS A 73 -13.16 1.32 -11.29
C LYS A 73 -12.65 0.35 -12.36
N LEU A 74 -11.54 -0.30 -12.06
CA LEU A 74 -11.08 -1.48 -12.77
C LEU A 74 -11.48 -2.70 -11.94
N ASP A 75 -11.71 -3.83 -12.59
CA ASP A 75 -12.02 -5.10 -11.93
C ASP A 75 -10.81 -6.04 -12.09
N GLY A 76 -10.49 -6.82 -11.06
CA GLY A 76 -9.38 -7.77 -11.10
C GLY A 76 -9.20 -8.48 -9.76
N ILE A 77 -8.42 -9.56 -9.76
CA ILE A 77 -8.21 -10.40 -8.58
C ILE A 77 -6.72 -10.41 -8.23
N LEU A 78 -6.40 -10.23 -6.95
CA LEU A 78 -5.05 -10.36 -6.44
C LEU A 78 -4.86 -11.76 -5.86
N ASP A 79 -4.32 -12.67 -6.67
CA ASP A 79 -4.14 -14.06 -6.28
C ASP A 79 -2.90 -14.24 -5.40
N GLU A 80 -3.08 -14.87 -4.23
CA GLU A 80 -1.98 -15.35 -3.41
C GLU A 80 -1.43 -16.67 -3.98
N LYS A 81 -0.12 -16.69 -4.23
CA LYS A 81 0.62 -17.86 -4.67
C LYS A 81 1.74 -18.15 -3.65
N SER A 82 2.12 -19.41 -3.53
CA SER A 82 3.20 -19.83 -2.63
C SER A 82 4.47 -20.14 -3.43
N LEU A 83 5.62 -19.65 -2.96
CA LEU A 83 6.92 -19.96 -3.53
C LEU A 83 7.29 -21.41 -3.19
N GLN A 84 7.33 -22.28 -4.22
CA GLN A 84 7.59 -23.71 -4.05
C GLN A 84 8.91 -23.96 -3.32
N GLY A 85 8.87 -24.83 -2.31
CA GLY A 85 10.01 -25.18 -1.47
C GLY A 85 10.30 -24.20 -0.32
N TRP A 86 9.73 -23.00 -0.34
CA TRP A 86 9.90 -21.97 0.71
C TRP A 86 8.63 -21.74 1.52
N GLY A 87 7.46 -21.90 0.88
CA GLY A 87 6.17 -21.63 1.51
C GLY A 87 5.86 -20.13 1.65
N TYR A 88 6.73 -19.25 1.15
CA TYR A 88 6.53 -17.80 1.26
C TYR A 88 5.49 -17.30 0.26
N PRO A 89 4.55 -16.43 0.68
CA PRO A 89 3.55 -15.91 -0.23
C PRO A 89 4.14 -14.87 -1.18
N PHE A 90 3.56 -14.81 -2.37
CA PHE A 90 3.64 -13.68 -3.29
C PHE A 90 2.29 -13.50 -3.97
N TYR A 91 2.04 -12.31 -4.49
CA TYR A 91 0.74 -11.92 -5.00
C TYR A 91 0.83 -11.62 -6.49
N ARG A 92 -0.12 -12.09 -7.28
CA ARG A 92 -0.17 -11.80 -8.71
C ARG A 92 -1.52 -11.21 -9.07
N LEU A 93 -1.48 -10.02 -9.65
CA LEU A 93 -2.66 -9.35 -10.16
C LEU A 93 -2.90 -9.81 -11.60
N GLU A 94 -3.90 -10.65 -11.80
CA GLU A 94 -4.29 -11.15 -13.11
C GLU A 94 -5.59 -10.47 -13.57
N ASN A 95 -5.84 -10.50 -14.89
CA ASN A 95 -7.15 -10.17 -15.48
C ASN A 95 -7.71 -8.78 -15.11
N VAL A 96 -6.89 -7.73 -15.17
CA VAL A 96 -7.36 -6.35 -14.94
C VAL A 96 -8.25 -5.89 -16.11
N ILE A 97 -9.56 -5.80 -15.87
CA ILE A 97 -10.61 -5.48 -16.84
C ILE A 97 -11.24 -4.11 -16.51
N GLY A 98 -11.82 -3.44 -17.51
CA GLY A 98 -12.50 -2.16 -17.36
C GLY A 98 -11.77 -1.02 -18.10
N PRO A 99 -12.04 0.25 -17.76
CA PRO A 99 -12.81 0.70 -16.59
C PRO A 99 -14.32 0.51 -16.74
N THR A 100 -14.98 0.10 -15.66
CA THR A 100 -16.44 0.20 -15.50
C THR A 100 -16.77 1.54 -14.83
N SER A 101 -17.89 2.15 -15.20
CA SER A 101 -18.25 3.51 -14.79
C SER A 101 -19.73 3.63 -14.43
N THR A 102 -20.06 4.53 -13.51
CA THR A 102 -21.45 4.95 -13.29
C THR A 102 -21.99 5.69 -14.53
N MET A 103 -23.32 5.84 -14.63
CA MET A 103 -23.98 6.53 -15.75
C MET A 103 -24.66 7.83 -15.31
N MET A 104 -23.98 8.64 -14.49
CA MET A 104 -24.48 9.96 -14.09
C MET A 104 -24.26 10.97 -15.22
N ALA A 105 -25.22 11.87 -15.41
CA ALA A 105 -25.04 13.00 -16.30
C ALA A 105 -24.06 14.01 -15.69
N CYS A 106 -22.94 14.26 -16.38
CA CYS A 106 -21.98 15.26 -15.93
C CYS A 106 -22.46 16.68 -16.28
N PRO A 107 -22.32 17.66 -15.37
CA PRO A 107 -22.70 19.05 -15.64
C PRO A 107 -22.00 19.60 -16.90
N PRO A 108 -22.68 20.45 -17.70
CA PRO A 108 -22.08 21.11 -18.85
C PRO A 108 -20.81 21.88 -18.46
N GLY A 109 -19.75 21.78 -19.27
CA GLY A 109 -18.47 22.43 -19.02
C GLY A 109 -17.59 21.74 -17.97
N SER A 110 -17.99 20.58 -17.44
CA SER A 110 -17.14 19.77 -16.58
C SER A 110 -15.89 19.31 -17.32
N LYS A 111 -14.72 19.61 -16.76
CA LYS A 111 -13.43 19.19 -17.30
C LYS A 111 -13.08 17.80 -16.77
N LYS A 112 -12.54 16.96 -17.64
CA LYS A 112 -11.93 15.71 -17.21
C LYS A 112 -10.67 16.01 -16.39
N LYS A 113 -10.35 15.12 -15.45
CA LYS A 113 -9.20 15.23 -14.55
C LYS A 113 -8.40 13.95 -14.54
N ARG A 114 -7.10 14.03 -14.28
CA ARG A 114 -6.27 12.84 -14.05
C ARG A 114 -6.53 12.33 -12.63
N ALA A 115 -6.96 11.09 -12.51
CA ALA A 115 -7.21 10.44 -11.22
C ALA A 115 -6.75 8.98 -11.23
N PHE A 116 -6.37 8.48 -10.05
CA PHE A 116 -6.08 7.07 -9.85
C PHE A 116 -7.38 6.27 -9.81
N VAL A 117 -7.58 5.40 -10.81
CA VAL A 117 -8.70 4.48 -10.90
C VAL A 117 -8.26 3.14 -10.30
N PRO A 118 -8.81 2.73 -9.15
CA PRO A 118 -8.37 1.52 -8.46
C PRO A 118 -8.89 0.26 -9.16
N VAL A 119 -8.15 -0.82 -9.02
CA VAL A 119 -8.64 -2.19 -9.23
C VAL A 119 -9.39 -2.63 -7.98
N VAL A 120 -10.59 -3.16 -8.16
CA VAL A 120 -11.45 -3.65 -7.10
C VAL A 120 -11.72 -5.15 -7.32
N GLY A 121 -11.61 -5.92 -6.25
CA GLY A 121 -11.88 -7.34 -6.22
C GLY A 121 -11.33 -7.96 -4.94
N ASP A 122 -11.12 -9.27 -4.96
CA ASP A 122 -10.68 -10.05 -3.80
C ASP A 122 -9.15 -10.06 -3.65
N GLY A 123 -8.68 -10.33 -2.42
CA GLY A 123 -7.27 -10.55 -2.11
C GLY A 123 -6.44 -9.29 -1.82
N PHE A 124 -7.02 -8.09 -1.91
CA PHE A 124 -6.26 -6.83 -1.70
C PHE A 124 -5.98 -6.49 -0.23
N MET A 125 -6.59 -7.18 0.74
CA MET A 125 -6.32 -6.98 2.17
C MET A 125 -5.47 -8.13 2.71
N LEU A 126 -4.21 -7.85 2.97
CA LEU A 126 -3.19 -8.81 3.39
C LEU A 126 -2.92 -8.74 4.89
N ARG A 127 -2.43 -9.85 5.45
CA ARG A 127 -1.90 -9.89 6.80
C ARG A 127 -0.63 -9.04 6.89
N TYR A 128 -0.47 -8.29 7.98
CA TYR A 128 0.79 -7.62 8.30
C TYR A 128 1.83 -8.63 8.83
N ASN A 129 3.02 -8.62 8.24
CA ASN A 129 4.16 -9.40 8.71
C ASN A 129 5.46 -8.70 8.28
N SER A 130 6.16 -8.04 9.20
CA SER A 130 7.39 -7.31 8.85
C SER A 130 8.60 -8.21 8.56
N LYS A 131 8.51 -9.51 8.89
CA LYS A 131 9.63 -10.45 8.71
C LYS A 131 9.83 -10.86 7.25
N LEU A 132 8.81 -10.69 6.40
CA LEU A 132 8.86 -11.03 4.98
C LEU A 132 8.41 -9.82 4.15
N PRO A 133 9.08 -9.53 3.03
CA PRO A 133 8.59 -8.52 2.10
C PRO A 133 7.31 -9.00 1.42
N VAL A 134 6.39 -8.08 1.15
CA VAL A 134 5.23 -8.35 0.29
C VAL A 134 5.67 -8.19 -1.16
N VAL A 135 5.61 -9.27 -1.94
CA VAL A 135 5.99 -9.29 -3.36
C VAL A 135 4.74 -9.32 -4.22
N VAL A 136 4.56 -8.33 -5.09
CA VAL A 136 3.39 -8.18 -5.96
C VAL A 136 3.82 -8.15 -7.41
N TYR A 137 3.27 -9.04 -8.24
CA TYR A 137 3.40 -9.02 -9.69
C TYR A 137 2.16 -8.36 -10.30
N ALA A 138 2.34 -7.24 -10.98
CA ALA A 138 1.24 -6.53 -11.62
C ALA A 138 1.57 -6.25 -13.10
N PRO A 139 0.57 -6.15 -13.99
CA PRO A 139 0.80 -5.75 -15.38
C PRO A 139 1.59 -4.45 -15.45
N SER A 140 2.49 -4.28 -16.43
CA SER A 140 3.41 -3.14 -16.48
C SER A 140 2.74 -1.76 -16.59
N ASN A 141 1.47 -1.72 -16.98
CA ASN A 141 0.66 -0.50 -17.04
C ASN A 141 -0.19 -0.25 -15.78
N VAL A 142 0.01 -1.02 -14.71
CA VAL A 142 -0.67 -0.90 -13.42
C VAL A 142 0.32 -0.40 -12.38
N GLU A 143 -0.06 0.66 -11.68
CA GLU A 143 0.66 1.19 -10.53
C GLU A 143 0.19 0.45 -9.27
N VAL A 144 1.14 0.05 -8.42
CA VAL A 144 0.87 -0.58 -7.12
C VAL A 144 1.27 0.37 -6.01
N ARG A 145 0.30 0.73 -5.17
CA ARG A 145 0.48 1.46 -3.92
C ARG A 145 0.08 0.55 -2.76
N TYR A 146 0.34 0.98 -1.54
CA TYR A 146 -0.14 0.27 -0.34
C TYR A 146 -0.56 1.24 0.74
N ARG A 147 -1.43 0.76 1.63
CA ARG A 147 -1.86 1.47 2.84
C ARG A 147 -1.87 0.49 4.00
N ILE A 148 -1.41 0.94 5.17
CA ILE A 148 -1.45 0.15 6.40
C ILE A 148 -2.71 0.54 7.17
N TRP A 149 -3.45 -0.48 7.61
CA TRP A 149 -4.61 -0.34 8.48
C TRP A 149 -4.25 -0.82 9.88
N SER A 150 -4.81 -0.18 10.90
CA SER A 150 -4.70 -0.58 12.30
C SER A 150 -6.10 -0.80 12.89
N ALA A 151 -6.26 -1.87 13.64
CA ALA A 151 -7.47 -2.12 14.42
C ALA A 151 -7.58 -1.15 15.60
N SER A 152 -8.81 -0.92 16.04
CA SER A 152 -9.09 -0.28 17.33
C SER A 152 -8.73 -1.23 18.48
N ASP A 153 -8.22 -0.69 19.58
CA ASP A 153 -7.95 -1.47 20.80
C ASP A 153 -9.23 -1.96 21.50
N LYS A 154 -10.40 -1.46 21.07
CA LYS A 154 -11.70 -1.80 21.64
C LYS A 154 -12.51 -2.67 20.68
N THR A 155 -13.08 -3.74 21.22
CA THR A 155 -14.10 -4.58 20.57
C THR A 155 -15.47 -4.30 21.18
N GLY A 156 -16.51 -4.29 20.35
CA GLY A 156 -17.90 -4.24 20.80
C GLY A 156 -18.56 -5.62 20.76
N THR A 157 -19.54 -5.84 21.63
CA THR A 157 -20.42 -7.02 21.58
C THR A 157 -21.72 -6.62 20.89
N ALA A 158 -22.15 -7.40 19.90
CA ALA A 158 -23.43 -7.19 19.23
C ALA A 158 -24.61 -7.51 20.18
N LEU A 159 -25.72 -6.78 20.03
CA LEU A 159 -26.95 -7.07 20.75
C LEU A 159 -27.79 -8.09 19.95
N GLN A 160 -28.43 -9.02 20.66
CA GLN A 160 -29.40 -9.94 20.07
C GLN A 160 -30.76 -9.24 19.99
N GLU A 161 -31.41 -9.29 18.83
CA GLU A 161 -32.79 -8.82 18.61
C GLU A 161 -33.78 -10.01 18.55
#